data_AF-A0A522PPZ3-F1
#
_entry.id   AF-A0A522PPZ3-F1
#
_cell.length_a   1.000
_cell.length_b   1.000
_cell.length_c   1.000
_cell.angle_alpha   90.00
_cell.angle_beta   90.00
_cell.angle_gamma   90.00
#
_symmetry.space_group_name_H-M   'P 1'
#
loop_
_entity.id
_entity.type
_entity.pdbx_description
1 polymer ?
#
loop_
_entity_poly.entity_id
_entity_poly.type
_entity_poly.pdbx_seq_one_letter_code
_entity_poly.pdbx_strand_id
1 'polypeptide(L)'
;RTDILVYVLLTLIIALGAIETIGVNLLGSGYDYRASVSIWFRGLFLLDPQPGLMTAAPLLYQLHVFSAWFLFALWPFSRLVHAWSLPWAYVGRPWILFRSHRAARRAQGARRSV
;
A
#
# COMPACT_ATOMS: atom_id res chain seq x y z
N ARG A 1 5.09 -3.31 -19.67
CA ARG A 1 4.33 -4.57 -19.43
C ARG A 1 3.88 -4.66 -17.98
N THR A 2 4.76 -4.46 -16.99
CA THR A 2 4.42 -4.39 -15.56
C THR A 2 3.30 -3.38 -15.23
N ASP A 3 3.29 -2.22 -15.91
CA ASP A 3 2.25 -1.20 -15.72
C ASP A 3 0.83 -1.72 -15.97
N ILE A 4 0.64 -2.53 -17.02
CA ILE A 4 -0.67 -3.12 -17.36
C ILE A 4 -1.07 -4.12 -16.26
N LEU A 5 -0.15 -4.99 -15.84
CA LEU A 5 -0.40 -5.95 -14.77
C LEU A 5 -0.84 -5.24 -13.48
N VAL A 6 -0.16 -4.16 -13.12
CA VAL A 6 -0.47 -3.37 -11.93
C VAL A 6 -1.84 -2.71 -12.04
N TYR A 7 -2.21 -2.15 -13.19
CA TYR A 7 -3.55 -1.57 -13.38
C TYR A 7 -4.67 -2.61 -13.38
N VAL A 8 -4.44 -3.79 -13.96
CA VAL A 8 -5.38 -4.92 -13.90
C VAL A 8 -5.56 -5.35 -12.44
N LEU A 9 -4.47 -5.54 -11.70
CA LEU A 9 -4.52 -5.94 -10.30
C LEU A 9 -5.16 -4.88 -9.41
N LEU A 10 -4.86 -3.59 -9.64
CA LEU A 10 -5.47 -2.46 -8.94
C LEU A 10 -6.97 -2.38 -9.21
N THR A 11 -7.40 -2.62 -10.45
CA THR A 11 -8.82 -2.65 -10.80
C THR A 11 -9.50 -3.84 -10.13
N LEU A 12 -8.87 -5.01 -10.13
CA LEU A 12 -9.38 -6.22 -9.49
C LEU A 12 -9.58 -6.03 -7.99
N ILE A 13 -8.58 -5.54 -7.27
CA ILE A 13 -8.69 -5.33 -5.81
C ILE A 13 -9.77 -4.29 -5.47
N ILE A 14 -9.87 -3.20 -6.23
CA ILE A 14 -10.91 -2.19 -6.03
C ILE A 14 -12.30 -2.80 -6.29
N ALA A 15 -12.47 -3.55 -7.37
CA ALA A 15 -13.73 -4.20 -7.70
C ALA A 15 -14.15 -5.21 -6.62
N LEU A 16 -13.23 -6.05 -6.16
CA LEU A 16 -13.51 -7.01 -5.07
C LEU A 16 -13.94 -6.29 -3.78
N GLY A 17 -13.22 -5.23 -3.39
CA GLY A 17 -13.57 -4.46 -2.18
C GLY A 17 -14.90 -3.71 -2.31
N ALA A 18 -15.21 -3.20 -3.51
CA ALA A 18 -16.50 -2.60 -3.81
C ALA A 18 -17.63 -3.63 -3.75
N ILE A 19 -17.41 -4.85 -4.26
CA ILE A 19 -18.38 -5.95 -4.17
C ILE A 19 -18.60 -6.37 -2.71
N GLU A 20 -17.56 -6.46 -1.88
CA GLU A 20 -17.71 -6.72 -0.44
C GLU A 20 -18.52 -5.61 0.25
N THR A 21 -18.21 -4.35 -0.04
CA THR A 21 -18.85 -3.21 0.61
C THR A 21 -20.30 -3.05 0.19
N ILE A 22 -20.56 -3.11 -1.12
CA ILE A 22 -21.90 -2.87 -1.69
C ILE A 22 -22.69 -4.17 -1.73
N GLY A 23 -22.15 -5.22 -2.32
CA GLY A 23 -22.85 -6.48 -2.51
C GLY A 23 -23.10 -7.24 -1.21
N VAL A 24 -22.05 -7.43 -0.39
CA VAL A 24 -22.17 -8.24 0.84
C VAL A 24 -22.70 -7.40 2.01
N ASN A 25 -22.10 -6.23 2.26
CA ASN A 25 -22.40 -5.45 3.46
C ASN A 25 -23.63 -4.54 3.34
N LEU A 26 -23.88 -3.94 2.18
CA LEU A 26 -25.02 -3.04 2.00
C LEU A 26 -26.28 -3.75 1.49
N LEU A 27 -26.14 -4.61 0.47
CA LEU A 27 -27.26 -5.28 -0.19
C LEU A 27 -27.53 -6.71 0.35
N GLY A 28 -26.52 -7.34 0.96
CA GLY A 28 -26.62 -8.68 1.53
C GLY A 28 -26.93 -8.69 3.03
N SER A 29 -26.76 -9.84 3.67
CA SER A 29 -26.91 -10.00 5.13
C SER A 29 -25.76 -9.39 5.93
N GLY A 30 -24.74 -8.86 5.26
CA GLY A 30 -23.47 -8.48 5.86
C GLY A 30 -22.61 -9.69 6.23
N TYR A 31 -21.30 -9.46 6.29
CA TYR A 31 -20.35 -10.38 6.89
C TYR A 31 -19.57 -9.62 7.95
N ASP A 32 -19.52 -10.16 9.17
CA ASP A 32 -18.74 -9.56 10.25
C ASP A 32 -17.24 -9.83 10.07
N TYR A 33 -16.64 -9.07 9.15
CA TYR A 33 -15.21 -9.12 8.89
C TYR A 33 -14.37 -8.66 10.10
N ARG A 34 -14.97 -7.95 11.06
CA ARG A 34 -14.26 -7.46 12.26
C ARG A 34 -13.96 -8.57 13.24
N ALA A 35 -14.86 -9.55 13.32
CA ALA A 35 -14.68 -10.76 14.14
C ALA A 35 -13.75 -11.81 13.50
N SER A 36 -13.32 -11.60 12.25
CA SER A 36 -12.52 -12.58 11.49
C SER A 36 -11.29 -11.94 10.87
N VAL A 37 -11.43 -11.34 9.68
CA VAL A 37 -10.35 -10.76 8.86
C VAL A 37 -9.56 -9.70 9.63
N SER A 38 -10.22 -8.84 10.41
CA SER A 38 -9.52 -7.85 11.23
C SER A 38 -8.69 -8.46 12.36
N ILE A 39 -9.17 -9.55 12.97
CA ILE A 39 -8.43 -10.30 14.00
C ILE A 39 -7.23 -11.02 13.39
N TRP A 40 -7.44 -11.66 12.24
CA TRP A 40 -6.38 -12.31 11.49
C TRP A 40 -5.28 -11.32 11.10
N PHE A 41 -5.64 -10.17 10.51
CA PHE A 41 -4.69 -9.18 10.01
C PHE A 41 -3.83 -8.58 11.13
N ARG A 42 -4.44 -8.20 12.27
CA ARG A 42 -3.67 -7.68 13.42
C ARG A 42 -2.75 -8.75 14.03
N GLY A 43 -3.15 -10.02 14.02
CA GLY A 43 -2.36 -11.14 14.52
C GLY A 43 -1.01 -11.27 13.80
N LEU A 44 -0.96 -10.95 12.51
CA LEU A 44 0.28 -10.93 11.74
C LEU A 44 1.33 -9.96 12.33
N PHE A 45 0.90 -8.78 12.79
CA PHE A 45 1.79 -7.78 13.39
C PHE A 45 2.10 -8.05 14.86
N LEU A 46 1.21 -8.76 15.56
CA LEU A 46 1.41 -9.22 16.92
C LEU A 46 2.22 -10.52 17.01
N LEU A 47 2.67 -11.06 15.87
CA LEU A 47 3.36 -12.35 15.77
C LEU A 47 2.55 -13.53 16.33
N ASP A 48 1.22 -13.42 16.30
CA ASP A 48 0.26 -14.48 16.64
C ASP A 48 -0.65 -14.76 15.43
N PRO A 49 -0.15 -15.48 14.40
CA PRO A 49 -0.93 -15.76 13.20
C PRO A 49 -1.98 -16.85 13.47
N GLN A 50 -3.25 -16.50 13.29
CA GLN A 50 -4.38 -17.43 13.40
C GLN A 50 -5.00 -17.72 12.02
N PRO A 51 -4.38 -18.58 11.19
CA PRO A 51 -4.78 -18.78 9.78
C PRO A 51 -6.22 -19.27 9.61
N GLY A 52 -6.77 -19.98 10.61
CA GLY A 52 -8.17 -20.47 10.60
C GLY A 52 -9.21 -19.36 10.42
N LEU A 53 -8.92 -18.14 10.88
CA LEU A 53 -9.80 -16.98 10.73
C LEU A 53 -9.92 -16.50 9.28
N MET A 54 -8.89 -16.71 8.47
CA MET A 54 -8.92 -16.37 7.04
C MET A 54 -9.51 -17.50 6.21
N THR A 55 -9.18 -18.77 6.51
CA THR A 55 -9.71 -19.91 5.76
C THR A 55 -11.21 -20.10 5.94
N ALA A 56 -11.77 -19.68 7.08
CA ALA A 56 -13.21 -19.66 7.32
C ALA A 56 -13.93 -18.45 6.71
N ALA A 57 -13.20 -17.42 6.26
CA ALA A 57 -13.82 -16.24 5.66
C ALA A 57 -14.41 -16.55 4.28
N PRO A 58 -15.48 -15.85 3.85
CA PRO A 58 -16.03 -16.03 2.51
C PRO A 58 -14.98 -15.75 1.43
N LEU A 59 -15.10 -16.46 0.29
CA LEU A 59 -14.11 -16.44 -0.78
C LEU A 59 -13.80 -15.02 -1.30
N LEU A 60 -14.78 -14.12 -1.33
CA LEU A 60 -14.58 -12.72 -1.75
C LEU A 60 -13.48 -12.04 -0.92
N TYR A 61 -13.56 -12.14 0.41
CA TYR A 61 -12.57 -11.57 1.35
C TYR A 61 -11.19 -12.20 1.16
N GLN A 62 -11.12 -13.51 0.94
CA GLN A 62 -9.86 -14.19 0.66
C GLN A 62 -9.23 -13.68 -0.65
N LEU A 63 -10.02 -13.53 -1.72
CA LEU A 63 -9.56 -13.02 -3.01
C LEU A 63 -9.11 -11.57 -2.93
N HIS A 64 -9.81 -10.72 -2.17
CA HIS A 64 -9.42 -9.33 -1.97
C HIS A 64 -8.09 -9.22 -1.25
N VAL A 65 -7.93 -9.96 -0.13
CA VAL A 65 -6.67 -9.99 0.63
C VAL A 65 -5.52 -10.59 -0.20
N PHE A 66 -5.78 -11.65 -0.96
CA PHE A 66 -4.78 -12.24 -1.85
C PHE A 66 -4.29 -11.24 -2.92
N SER A 67 -5.23 -10.50 -3.52
CA SER A 67 -4.93 -9.43 -4.49
C SER A 67 -4.11 -8.32 -3.85
N ALA A 68 -4.40 -7.97 -2.58
CA ALA A 68 -3.64 -6.98 -1.81
C ALA A 68 -2.18 -7.42 -1.62
N TRP A 69 -1.93 -8.66 -1.22
CA TRP A 69 -0.56 -9.17 -1.04
C TRP A 69 0.24 -9.16 -2.33
N PHE A 70 -0.38 -9.54 -3.45
CA PHE A 70 0.24 -9.43 -4.76
C PHE A 70 0.60 -7.99 -5.12
N LEU A 71 -0.29 -7.03 -4.81
CA LEU A 71 -0.06 -5.61 -5.08
C LEU A 71 1.07 -5.07 -4.23
N PHE A 72 1.14 -5.43 -2.94
CA PHE A 72 2.26 -5.08 -2.06
C PHE A 72 3.58 -5.69 -2.53
N ALA A 73 3.59 -6.95 -2.99
CA ALA A 73 4.78 -7.58 -3.54
C ALA A 73 5.29 -6.89 -4.81
N LEU A 74 4.38 -6.41 -5.66
CA LEU A 74 4.70 -5.67 -6.89
C LEU A 74 4.99 -4.19 -6.66
N TRP A 75 4.61 -3.62 -5.51
CA TRP A 75 4.72 -2.20 -5.20
C TRP A 75 6.12 -1.63 -5.47
N PRO A 76 7.22 -2.15 -4.90
CA PRO A 76 8.55 -1.53 -5.06
C PRO A 76 9.10 -1.62 -6.49
N PHE A 77 8.52 -2.50 -7.33
CA PHE A 77 8.95 -2.74 -8.70
C PHE A 77 8.03 -2.10 -9.75
N SER A 78 7.08 -1.27 -9.31
CA SER A 78 6.08 -0.65 -10.17
C SER A 78 6.02 0.87 -9.99
N ARG A 79 5.24 1.53 -10.85
CA ARG A 79 4.98 2.97 -10.72
C ARG A 79 4.28 3.35 -9.42
N LEU A 80 3.68 2.40 -8.69
CA LEU A 80 3.07 2.66 -7.38
C LEU A 80 4.07 3.17 -6.34
N VAL A 81 5.39 3.01 -6.57
CA VAL A 81 6.43 3.65 -5.77
C VAL A 81 6.23 5.17 -5.65
N HIS A 82 5.56 5.81 -6.62
CA HIS A 82 5.26 7.24 -6.56
C HIS A 82 4.41 7.64 -5.34
N ALA A 83 3.67 6.70 -4.75
CA ALA A 83 2.86 6.96 -3.55
C ALA A 83 3.74 7.41 -2.36
N TRP A 84 5.02 7.03 -2.32
CA TRP A 84 5.99 7.50 -1.32
C TRP A 84 6.48 8.94 -1.56
N SER A 85 6.33 9.45 -2.78
CA SER A 85 6.83 10.76 -3.19
C SER A 85 5.80 11.89 -2.99
N LEU A 86 4.82 11.67 -2.11
CA LEU A 86 3.82 12.70 -1.77
C LEU A 86 4.55 13.97 -1.30
N PRO A 87 4.33 15.12 -1.97
CA PRO A 87 5.08 16.34 -1.72
C PRO A 87 4.56 17.07 -0.47
N TRP A 88 4.47 16.41 0.68
CA TRP A 88 4.01 17.02 1.93
C TRP A 88 4.85 18.26 2.31
N ALA A 89 6.14 18.26 1.94
CA ALA A 89 7.04 19.38 2.16
C ALA A 89 6.68 20.64 1.34
N TYR A 90 5.84 20.53 0.30
CA TYR A 90 5.45 21.68 -0.53
C TYR A 90 4.51 22.65 0.18
N VAL A 91 3.75 22.17 1.18
CA VAL A 91 2.84 23.02 1.96
C VAL A 91 3.58 24.17 2.63
N GLY A 92 4.82 23.93 3.10
CA GLY A 92 5.67 24.95 3.72
C GLY A 92 6.83 25.42 2.84
N ARG A 93 6.86 25.03 1.56
CA ARG A 93 8.05 25.29 0.71
C ARG A 93 8.07 26.75 0.24
N PRO A 94 9.19 27.47 0.40
CA PRO A 94 9.36 28.78 -0.20
C PRO A 94 9.21 28.72 -1.74
N TRP A 95 8.57 29.74 -2.31
CA TRP A 95 8.38 29.86 -3.77
C TRP A 95 9.71 29.85 -4.53
N ILE A 96 10.72 30.47 -3.94
CA ILE A 96 12.06 30.61 -4.50
C ILE A 96 13.03 29.81 -3.63
N LEU A 97 13.70 28.81 -4.23
CA LEU A 97 14.77 28.07 -3.57
C LEU A 97 16.13 28.67 -3.95
N PHE A 98 16.84 29.20 -2.97
CA PHE A 98 18.26 29.56 -3.14
C PHE A 98 19.15 28.38 -2.77
N ARG A 99 19.96 27.89 -3.70
CA ARG A 99 20.94 26.83 -3.47
C ARG A 99 22.34 27.45 -3.38
N SER A 100 22.96 27.46 -2.20
CA SER A 100 24.27 28.07 -2.04
C SER A 100 25.40 27.22 -2.66
N HIS A 101 26.32 27.86 -3.40
CA HIS A 101 27.52 27.20 -3.92
C HIS A 101 28.51 26.77 -2.82
N ARG A 102 28.45 27.36 -1.61
CA ARG A 102 29.32 26.98 -0.48
C ARG A 102 29.02 25.58 0.04
N ALA A 103 27.74 25.17 0.03
CA ALA A 103 27.35 23.81 0.40
C ALA A 103 27.91 22.77 -0.58
N ALA A 104 27.87 23.07 -1.89
CA ALA A 104 28.44 22.20 -2.93
C ALA A 104 29.97 22.05 -2.82
N ARG A 105 30.69 23.14 -2.51
CA ARG A 105 32.14 23.12 -2.32
C ARG A 105 32.57 22.34 -1.07
N ARG A 106 31.82 22.42 0.04
CA ARG A 106 32.08 21.63 1.25
C ARG A 106 31.92 20.12 1.01
N ALA A 107 30.90 19.71 0.26
CA ALA A 107 30.70 18.31 -0.11
C ALA A 107 31.81 17.77 -1.03
N GLN A 108 32.37 18.60 -1.91
CA GLN A 108 33.50 18.23 -2.78
C GLN A 108 34.83 18.17 -2.02
N GLY A 109 35.06 19.07 -1.06
CA GLY A 109 36.26 19.07 -0.21
C GLY A 109 36.34 17.81 0.67
N ALA A 110 35.23 17.42 1.30
CA ALA A 110 35.16 16.22 2.13
C ALA A 110 35.40 14.91 1.35
N ARG A 111 35.19 14.92 0.03
CA ARG A 111 35.39 13.77 -0.86
C ARG A 111 36.81 13.66 -1.42
N ARG A 112 37.64 14.70 -1.24
CA ARG A 112 39.05 14.73 -1.67
C ARG A 112 40.03 14.45 -0.53
N SER A 113 39.56 14.40 0.71
CA SER A 113 40.33 14.11 1.92
C SER A 113 40.22 12.65 2.37
N VAL A 114 39.71 11.76 1.50
CA VAL A 114 39.66 10.30 1.65
C VAL A 114 40.44 9.72 0.48
#